data_AF-A0A4Q1KJJ1-F1
#
_entry.id   AF-A0A4Q1KJJ1-F1
#
_cell.length_a   1.000
_cell.length_b   1.000
_cell.length_c   1.000
_cell.angle_alpha   90.00
_cell.angle_beta   90.00
_cell.angle_gamma   90.00
#
_symmetry.space_group_name_H-M   'P 1'
#
loop_
_entity.id
_entity.type
_entity.pdbx_description
1 polymer ?
#
loop_
_entity_poly.entity_id
_entity_poly.type
_entity_poly.pdbx_seq_one_letter_code
_entity_poly.pdbx_strand_id
1 'polypeptide(L)' 'MTHTVPIPGPLLPILPALALLAGCGANDSAAGPGGVTAGEARALNEAALILDARAGNAVSAMADNAQDAAHSQ' A
#
# COMPACT_ATOMS: atom_id res chain seq x y z
N MET A 1 -0.50 -42.52 4.13
CA MET A 1 -1.64 -42.32 5.05
C MET A 1 -2.48 -41.17 4.51
N THR A 2 -3.37 -41.49 3.58
CA THR A 2 -4.25 -40.53 2.90
C THR A 2 -5.47 -40.29 3.77
N HIS A 3 -5.54 -39.13 4.43
CA HIS A 3 -6.73 -38.73 5.18
C HIS A 3 -7.80 -38.22 4.21
N THR A 4 -8.76 -39.08 3.86
CA THR A 4 -9.99 -38.70 3.17
C THR A 4 -11.03 -38.30 4.22
N VAL A 5 -11.22 -36.99 4.42
CA VAL A 5 -12.26 -36.46 5.32
C VAL A 5 -13.60 -36.40 4.57
N PRO A 6 -14.68 -37.02 5.07
CA PRO A 6 -16.00 -36.94 4.45
C PRO A 6 -16.62 -35.54 4.69
N ILE A 7 -16.90 -34.82 3.60
CA ILE A 7 -17.53 -33.49 3.64
C ILE A 7 -19.07 -33.69 3.68
N PRO A 8 -19.77 -33.26 4.74
CA PRO A 8 -21.22 -33.39 4.82
C PRO A 8 -21.94 -32.50 3.79
N GLY A 9 -23.04 -33.03 3.22
CA GLY A 9 -23.69 -32.59 1.99
C GLY A 9 -24.25 -31.16 1.86
N PRO A 10 -24.50 -30.34 2.90
CA PRO A 10 -25.01 -28.98 2.66
C PRO A 10 -23.92 -27.91 2.52
N LEU A 11 -22.64 -28.25 2.73
CA LEU A 11 -21.52 -27.28 2.65
C LEU A 11 -20.94 -27.12 1.23
N LEU A 12 -21.40 -27.92 0.27
CA LEU A 12 -20.92 -27.93 -1.12
C LEU A 12 -21.05 -26.58 -1.86
N PRO A 13 -22.10 -25.74 -1.68
CA PRO A 13 -22.21 -24.49 -2.43
C PRO A 13 -21.37 -23.35 -1.83
N ILE A 14 -20.80 -23.52 -0.63
CA ILE A 14 -20.04 -22.47 0.05
C ILE A 14 -18.58 -22.41 -0.45
N LEU A 15 -18.05 -23.55 -0.90
CA LEU A 15 -16.67 -23.66 -1.40
C LEU A 15 -16.34 -22.72 -2.59
N PRO A 16 -17.17 -22.59 -3.64
CA PRO A 16 -16.90 -21.63 -4.72
C PRO A 16 -17.01 -20.17 -4.27
N ALA A 17 -17.86 -19.87 -3.28
CA ALA A 17 -18.01 -18.51 -2.74
C ALA A 17 -16.76 -18.04 -1.99
N LEU A 18 -16.09 -18.92 -1.23
CA LEU A 18 -14.81 -18.60 -0.59
C LEU A 18 -13.67 -18.44 -1.60
N ALA A 19 -13.67 -19.20 -2.69
CA ALA A 19 -12.67 -19.06 -3.75
C ALA A 19 -12.76 -17.71 -4.48
N LEU A 20 -13.97 -17.18 -4.67
CA LEU A 20 -14.20 -15.84 -5.22
C LEU A 20 -13.73 -14.74 -4.26
N LEU A 21 -13.86 -14.96 -2.94
CA LEU A 21 -13.39 -14.03 -1.92
C LEU A 21 -11.86 -14.07 -1.73
N ALA A 22 -11.22 -15.21 -2.01
CA ALA A 22 -9.76 -15.35 -2.00
C ALA A 22 -9.06 -14.56 -3.13
N GLY A 23 -9.78 -14.13 -4.16
CA GLY A 23 -9.31 -13.15 -5.15
C GLY A 23 -9.54 -11.69 -4.73
N CYS A 24 -10.33 -11.46 -3.68
CA CYS A 24 -10.66 -10.15 -3.12
C CYS A 24 -9.81 -9.88 -1.84
N GLY A 25 -8.59 -10.39 -1.80
CA GLY A 25 -7.73 -10.27 -0.63
C GLY A 25 -6.27 -10.62 -0.92
N ALA A 26 -5.40 -9.65 -0.64
CA ALA A 26 -3.96 -9.77 -0.40
C ALA A 26 -3.22 -10.86 -1.19
N ASN A 27 -3.09 -10.67 -2.50
CA ASN A 27 -1.92 -11.15 -3.21
C ASN A 27 -0.91 -9.99 -3.21
N ASP A 28 0.32 -10.19 -2.74
CA ASP A 28 1.35 -9.13 -2.70
C ASP A 28 1.62 -8.51 -4.09
N SER A 29 1.33 -9.27 -5.16
CA SER A 29 1.43 -8.85 -6.56
C SER A 29 0.11 -8.32 -7.15
N ALA A 30 -1.02 -8.40 -6.42
CA ALA A 30 -2.26 -7.77 -6.87
C ALA A 30 -2.22 -6.28 -6.53
N ALA A 31 -2.64 -5.46 -7.48
CA ALA A 31 -2.76 -4.03 -7.29
C ALA A 31 -3.83 -3.72 -6.23
N GLY A 32 -3.44 -2.98 -5.18
CA GLY A 32 -4.33 -2.48 -4.14
C GLY A 32 -5.14 -1.28 -4.60
N PRO A 33 -5.93 -0.65 -3.70
CA PRO A 33 -6.65 0.58 -4.01
C PRO A 33 -5.68 1.67 -4.52
N GLY A 34 -5.99 2.26 -5.67
CA GLY A 34 -5.11 3.19 -6.39
C GLY A 34 -4.21 2.55 -7.46
N GLY A 35 -4.31 1.23 -7.68
CA GLY A 35 -3.51 0.53 -8.69
C GLY A 35 -2.07 0.23 -8.25
N VAL A 36 -1.74 0.49 -6.99
CA VAL A 36 -0.40 0.35 -6.42
C VAL A 36 -0.26 -1.00 -5.73
N THR A 37 0.80 -1.73 -6.04
CA THR A 37 1.12 -3.01 -5.37
C THR A 37 1.68 -2.80 -3.96
N ALA A 38 1.67 -3.85 -3.13
CA ALA A 38 2.26 -3.78 -1.79
C ALA A 38 3.77 -3.43 -1.84
N GLY A 39 4.49 -3.96 -2.85
CA GLY A 39 5.91 -3.67 -3.07
C GLY A 39 6.16 -2.22 -3.45
N GLU A 40 5.36 -1.66 -4.37
CA GLU A 40 5.44 -0.25 -4.75
C GLU A 40 5.12 0.66 -3.56
N ALA A 41 4.03 0.41 -2.84
CA ALA A 41 3.67 1.20 -1.66
C ALA A 41 4.78 1.24 -0.61
N ARG A 42 5.48 0.10 -0.40
CA ARG A 42 6.64 0.04 0.49
C ARG A 42 7.80 0.88 -0.01
N ALA A 43 8.13 0.80 -1.30
CA ALA A 43 9.18 1.63 -1.90
C ALA A 43 8.87 3.13 -1.80
N LEU A 44 7.61 3.53 -2.00
CA LEU A 44 7.15 4.91 -1.80
C LEU A 44 7.31 5.37 -0.34
N ASN A 45 7.01 4.51 0.63
CA ASN A 45 7.20 4.81 2.05
C ASN A 45 8.67 5.04 2.41
N GLU A 46 9.58 4.21 1.90
CA GLU A 46 11.03 4.40 2.12
C GLU A 46 11.54 5.72 1.51
N ALA A 47 11.05 6.07 0.33
CA ALA A 47 11.38 7.35 -0.29
C ALA A 47 10.87 8.53 0.56
N ALA A 48 9.67 8.42 1.13
CA ALA A 48 9.12 9.43 2.03
C ALA A 48 9.95 9.60 3.31
N LEU A 49 10.45 8.50 3.89
CA LEU A 49 11.34 8.55 5.06
C LEU A 49 12.65 9.32 4.76
N ILE A 50 13.23 9.12 3.57
CA ILE A 50 14.44 9.86 3.15
C ILE A 50 14.13 11.36 2.97
N LEU A 51 12.95 11.69 2.47
CA LEU A 51 12.52 13.07 2.30
C LEU A 51 12.27 13.75 3.66
N ASP A 52 11.62 13.06 4.58
CA ASP A 52 11.36 13.53 5.95
C ASP A 52 12.66 13.81 6.71
N ALA A 53 13.64 12.90 6.62
CA ALA A 53 14.97 13.08 7.18
C ALA A 53 15.70 14.34 6.65
N ARG A 54 15.30 14.84 5.48
CA ARG A 54 15.85 16.04 4.83
C ARG A 54 14.93 17.26 4.92
N ALA A 55 13.74 17.12 5.51
CA ALA A 55 12.69 18.13 5.48
C ALA A 55 13.11 19.45 6.13
N GLY A 56 13.95 19.42 7.17
CA GLY A 56 14.46 20.63 7.82
C GLY A 56 15.17 21.57 6.85
N ASN A 57 16.02 21.04 5.97
CA ASN A 57 16.73 21.85 4.97
C ASN A 57 15.78 22.41 3.92
N ALA A 58 14.77 21.62 3.51
CA ALA A 58 13.78 22.04 2.53
C ALA A 58 12.87 23.17 3.06
N VAL A 59 12.46 23.09 4.34
CA VAL A 59 11.65 24.11 4.99
C VAL A 59 12.42 25.42 5.15
N SER A 60 13.69 25.37 5.58
CA SER A 60 14.53 26.57 5.66
C SER A 60 14.75 27.21 4.28
N ALA A 61 15.04 26.42 3.25
CA ALA A 61 15.20 26.94 1.89
C ALA A 61 13.90 27.58 1.34
N MET A 62 12.73 27.02 1.66
CA MET A 62 11.45 27.61 1.27
C MET A 62 11.16 28.92 2.02
N ALA A 63 11.54 29.01 3.30
CA ALA A 63 11.40 30.22 4.08
C ALA A 63 12.28 31.36 3.51
N ASP A 64 13.56 31.07 3.23
CA ASP A 64 14.49 32.03 2.63
C ASP A 64 13.96 32.56 1.28
N ASN A 65 13.38 31.69 0.45
CA ASN A 65 12.77 32.07 -0.82
C ASN A 65 11.53 32.98 -0.63
N ALA A 66 10.69 32.70 0.38
CA ALA A 66 9.54 33.54 0.70
C ALA A 66 9.96 34.92 1.25
N GLN A 67 11.07 34.99 2.00
CA GLN A 67 11.63 36.23 2.52
C GLN A 67 12.21 37.11 1.41
N ASP A 68 12.88 36.51 0.42
CA ASP A 68 13.38 37.21 -0.78
C ASP A 68 12.23 37.79 -1.62
N ALA A 69 11.14 37.04 -1.78
CA ALA A 69 9.92 37.50 -2.43
C ALA A 69 9.22 38.66 -1.68
N ALA A 70 9.39 38.74 -0.35
CA ALA A 70 8.84 39.81 0.47
C ALA A 70 9.74 41.08 0.50
N HIS A 71 11.05 40.93 0.35
CA HIS A 71 12.00 42.05 0.36
C HIS A 71 12.18 42.73 -1.01
N SER A 72 11.72 42.08 -2.07
CA SER A 72 11.71 42.62 -3.44
C SER A 72 10.45 43.45 -3.77
N GLN A 73 9.67 43.84 -2.76
CA GLN A 73 8.48 44.69 -2.87
C GLN A 73 8.67 46.05 -2.21
#